data_AF-A0A1A1YES1-F1
#
_entry.id   AF-A0A1A1YES1-F1
#
_cell.length_a   1.000
_cell.length_b   1.000
_cell.length_c   1.000
_cell.angle_alpha   90.00
_cell.angle_beta   90.00
_cell.angle_gamma   90.00
#
_symmetry.space_group_name_H-M   'P 1'
#
loop_
_entity.id
_entity.type
_entity.pdbx_description
1 polymer ?
#
loop_
_entity_poly.entity_id
_entity_poly.type
_entity_poly.pdbx_seq_one_letter_code
_entity_poly.pdbx_strand_id
1 'polypeptide(L)' 'MTRIPLLEACDFYTELTDSGVFVGRVREFPRLRTRPQTNALDARTHIITLTRDAIAYLAQDHALAAIKRKHGSTQ' A
#
# COMPACT_ATOMS: atom_id res chain seq x y z
N MET A 1 -17.33 7.04 -1.44
CA MET A 1 -16.91 5.68 -1.09
C MET A 1 -15.49 5.50 -1.59
N THR A 2 -14.50 5.59 -0.71
CA THR A 2 -13.09 5.40 -1.07
C THR A 2 -12.89 3.92 -1.32
N ARG A 3 -12.90 3.50 -2.58
CA ARG A 3 -12.75 2.09 -2.97
C ARG A 3 -11.29 1.73 -2.73
N ILE A 4 -11.04 0.72 -1.90
CA ILE A 4 -9.67 0.19 -1.72
C ILE A 4 -9.24 -0.37 -3.09
N PRO A 5 -8.15 0.13 -3.68
CA PRO A 5 -7.70 -0.36 -4.98
C PRO A 5 -7.23 -1.82 -4.88
N LEU A 6 -7.44 -2.58 -5.95
CA LEU A 6 -6.86 -3.91 -6.07
C LEU A 6 -5.36 -3.81 -6.30
N LEU A 7 -4.59 -4.78 -5.79
CA LEU A 7 -3.13 -4.78 -5.92
C LEU A 7 -2.69 -4.77 -7.40
N GLU A 8 -3.38 -5.52 -8.26
CA GLU A 8 -3.13 -5.58 -9.71
C GLU A 8 -3.42 -4.28 -10.46
N ALA A 9 -4.26 -3.42 -9.89
CA ALA A 9 -4.62 -2.12 -10.47
C ALA A 9 -3.67 -1.00 -10.02
N CYS A 10 -2.72 -1.30 -9.14
CA CYS A 10 -1.76 -0.32 -8.63
C CYS A 10 -0.59 -0.14 -9.61
N ASP A 11 -0.18 1.12 -9.80
CA ASP A 11 0.92 1.47 -10.68
C ASP A 11 2.24 1.52 -9.88
N PHE A 12 3.04 0.47 -10.03
CA PHE A 12 4.32 0.31 -9.33
C PHE A 12 5.49 0.78 -10.17
N TYR A 13 6.30 1.66 -9.61
CA TYR A 13 7.50 2.17 -10.26
C TYR A 13 8.67 2.24 -9.29
N THR A 14 9.87 2.30 -9.85
CA THR A 14 11.13 2.45 -9.09
C THR A 14 11.78 3.76 -9.48
N GLU A 15 12.20 4.51 -8.48
CA GLU A 15 12.91 5.77 -8.64
C GLU A 15 14.38 5.55 -8.25
N LEU A 16 15.31 5.95 -9.12
CA LEU A 16 16.73 6.01 -8.79
C LEU A 16 17.01 7.34 -8.11
N THR A 17 17.60 7.29 -6.93
CA THR A 17 17.98 8.48 -6.16
C THR A 17 19.37 8.98 -6.58
N ASP A 18 19.68 10.24 -6.24
CA ASP A 18 21.01 10.84 -6.49
C ASP A 18 22.17 10.06 -5.84
N SER A 19 21.88 9.31 -4.78
CA SER A 19 22.85 8.44 -4.09
C SER A 19 23.09 7.09 -4.78
N GLY A 20 22.48 6.84 -5.95
CA GLY A 20 22.63 5.60 -6.70
C GLY A 20 21.82 4.41 -6.16
N VAL A 21 20.88 4.65 -5.24
CA VAL A 21 20.01 3.62 -4.66
C VAL A 21 18.59 3.72 -5.20
N PHE A 22 17.89 2.58 -5.26
CA PHE A 22 16.54 2.45 -5.80
C PHE A 22 15.50 2.52 -4.68
N VAL A 23 14.41 3.26 -4.92
CA VAL A 23 13.25 3.34 -4.04
C VAL A 23 12.01 2.91 -4.82
N GLY A 24 11.29 1.91 -4.32
CA GLY A 24 10.01 1.48 -4.87
C GLY A 24 8.90 2.41 -4.41
N ARG A 25 8.03 2.80 -5.33
CA ARG A 25 6.87 3.67 -5.09
C ARG A 25 5.63 3.11 -5.80
N VAL A 26 4.48 3.56 -5.36
CA VAL A 26 3.17 3.22 -5.94
C VAL A 26 2.33 4.48 -6.05
N ARG A 27 1.66 4.68 -7.19
CA ARG A 27 0.92 5.92 -7.47
C ARG A 27 -0.27 6.13 -6.55
N GLU A 28 -0.98 5.06 -6.23
CA GLU A 28 -2.21 5.06 -5.44
C GLU A 28 -1.95 5.36 -3.95
N PHE A 29 -0.74 5.05 -3.47
CA PHE A 29 -0.32 5.31 -2.11
C PHE A 29 0.94 6.19 -2.10
N PRO A 30 0.82 7.50 -2.34
CA PRO A 30 1.97 8.40 -2.51
C PRO A 30 2.85 8.54 -1.25
N ARG A 31 2.33 8.16 -0.08
CA ARG A 31 3.08 8.12 1.18
C ARG A 31 3.86 6.82 1.36
N LEU A 32 3.55 5.78 0.58
CA LEU A 32 4.17 4.47 0.69
C LEU A 32 5.43 4.43 -0.20
N ARG A 33 6.55 4.08 0.42
CA ARG A 33 7.84 3.94 -0.25
C ARG A 33 8.65 2.85 0.44
N THR A 34 9.50 2.17 -0.31
CA THR A 34 10.45 1.22 0.28
C THR A 34 11.58 1.94 0.98
N ARG A 35 12.32 1.20 1.80
CA ARG A 35 13.69 1.60 2.14
C ARG A 35 14.57 1.59 0.88
N PRO A 36 15.64 2.39 0.82
CA PRO A 36 16.58 2.36 -0.28
C PRO A 36 17.14 0.96 -0.50
N GLN A 37 17.20 0.51 -1.75
CA GLN A 37 17.73 -0.78 -2.17
C GLN A 37 18.88 -0.60 -3.16
N THR A 38 19.76 -1.60 -3.27
CA THR A 38 20.85 -1.61 -4.25
C THR A 38 20.40 -2.02 -5.64
N ASN A 39 19.22 -2.62 -5.76
CA ASN A 39 18.68 -3.12 -7.02
C ASN A 39 17.22 -2.69 -7.24
N ALA A 40 16.87 -2.37 -8.48
CA ALA A 40 15.52 -2.00 -8.87
C ALA A 40 14.51 -3.15 -8.66
N LEU A 41 14.93 -4.40 -8.89
CA LEU A 41 14.05 -5.55 -8.72
C LEU A 41 13.64 -5.76 -7.26
N ASP A 42 14.58 -5.61 -6.33
CA ASP A 42 14.30 -5.67 -4.89
C ASP A 42 13.38 -4.53 -4.44
N ALA A 43 13.65 -3.30 -4.90
CA ALA A 43 12.79 -2.17 -4.65
C ALA A 43 11.36 -2.42 -5.16
N ARG A 44 11.21 -3.04 -6.33
CA ARG A 44 9.91 -3.37 -6.91
C ARG A 44 9.17 -4.46 -6.13
N THR A 45 9.84 -5.56 -5.80
CA THR A 45 9.25 -6.64 -4.99
C THR A 45 8.82 -6.13 -3.62
N HIS A 46 9.67 -5.30 -3.00
CA HIS A 46 9.39 -4.76 -1.67
C HIS A 46 8.21 -3.79 -1.67
N ILE A 47 8.05 -2.90 -2.67
CA ILE A 47 6.90 -2.00 -2.71
C ILE A 47 5.58 -2.75 -2.94
N ILE A 48 5.61 -3.83 -3.71
CA ILE A 48 4.43 -4.69 -3.92
C ILE A 48 4.00 -5.32 -2.59
N THR A 49 4.95 -5.88 -1.83
CA THR A 49 4.68 -6.46 -0.50
C THR A 49 4.10 -5.41 0.45
N LEU A 50 4.72 -4.23 0.56
CA LEU A 50 4.23 -3.15 1.41
C LEU A 50 2.82 -2.69 1.01
N THR A 51 2.54 -2.64 -0.29
CA THR A 51 1.23 -2.23 -0.82
C THR A 51 0.17 -3.27 -0.49
N ARG A 52 0.50 -4.56 -0.60
CA ARG A 52 -0.38 -5.66 -0.18
C ARG A 52 -0.75 -5.55 1.30
N ASP A 53 0.24 -5.29 2.15
CA ASP A 53 0.01 -5.15 3.59
C ASP A 53 -0.84 -3.90 3.92
N ALA A 54 -0.60 -2.78 3.22
CA ALA A 54 -1.42 -1.58 3.36
C ALA A 54 -2.88 -1.80 2.93
N ILE A 55 -3.10 -2.51 1.81
CA ILE A 55 -4.44 -2.89 1.34
C ILE A 55 -5.13 -3.81 2.37
N ALA A 56 -4.42 -4.80 2.89
CA ALA A 56 -4.95 -5.72 3.91
C ALA A 56 -5.35 -4.97 5.19
N TYR A 57 -4.52 -4.03 5.65
CA TYR A 57 -4.82 -3.19 6.81
C TYR A 57 -6.08 -2.34 6.59
N LEU A 58 -6.21 -1.68 5.42
CA LEU A 58 -7.39 -0.90 5.07
C LEU A 58 -8.65 -1.77 4.99
N ALA A 59 -8.55 -2.98 4.44
CA ALA A 59 -9.67 -3.91 4.36
C ALA A 59 -10.13 -4.37 5.76
N GLN A 60 -9.20 -4.62 6.67
CA GLN A 60 -9.50 -4.95 8.06
C GLN A 60 -10.17 -3.79 8.80
N ASP A 61 -9.67 -2.56 8.66
CA ASP A 61 -10.27 -1.37 9.28
C ASP A 61 -11.71 -1.14 8.79
N HIS A 62 -11.93 -1.27 7.47
CA HIS A 62 -13.26 -1.22 6.88
C HIS A 62 -14.19 -2.31 7.41
N ALA A 63 -13.71 -3.55 7.56
CA ALA A 63 -14.49 -4.65 8.11
C ALA A 63 -14.86 -4.39 9.59
N LEU A 64 -13.91 -3.90 10.40
CA LEU A 64 -14.14 -3.56 11.80
C LEU A 64 -15.15 -2.40 11.94
N ALA A 65 -15.04 -1.38 11.09
CA ALA A 65 -15.97 -0.26 11.05
C ALA A 65 -17.39 -0.72 10.67
N ALA A 66 -17.52 -1.67 9.72
CA ALA A 66 -18.81 -2.24 9.35
C ALA A 66 -19.45 -3.04 10.51
N ILE A 67 -18.66 -3.83 11.24
CA ILE A 67 -19.13 -4.56 12.43
C ILE A 67 -19.58 -3.59 13.52
N LYS A 68 -18.79 -2.56 13.84
CA LYS A 68 -19.16 -1.55 14.84
C LYS A 68 -20.47 -0.82 14.48
N ARG A 69 -20.68 -0.47 13.21
CA ARG A 69 -21.95 0.14 12.76
C ARG A 69 -23.14 -0.81 12.91
N LYS A 70 -22.95 -2.10 12.60
CA LYS A 70 -24.00 -3.13 12.73
C LYS A 70 -24.40 -3.39 14.19
N HIS A 71 -23.46 -3.28 15.12
CA HIS A 71 -23.69 -3.52 16.56
C HIS A 71 -23.93 -2.24 17.38
N GLY A 72 -23.73 -1.04 16.80
CA GLY A 72 -23.97 0.25 17.46
C GLY A 72 -25.39 0.81 17.29
N SER A 73 -26.32 0.06 16.68
CA SER A 73 -27.72 0.46 16.47
C SER A 73 -28.68 -0.23 17.44
N THR A 74 -28.26 -0.38 18.69
CA THR A 74 -29.11 -0.82 19.81
C THR A 74 -28.97 0.18 20.95
N GLN A 75 -29.62 1.33 20.79
CA GLN A 75 -30.06 2.18 21.90
C GLN A 75 -31.51 2.58 21.64
#